data_AF-A0A418G0I2-F1
#
_entry.id   AF-A0A418G0I2-F1
#
_cell.length_a   1.000
_cell.length_b   1.000
_cell.length_c   1.000
_cell.angle_alpha   90.00
_cell.angle_beta   90.00
_cell.angle_gamma   90.00
#
_symmetry.space_group_name_H-M   'P 1'
#
loop_
_entity.id
_entity.type
_entity.pdbx_description
1 polymer ?
#
loop_
_entity_poly.entity_id
_entity_poly.type
_entity_poly.pdbx_seq_one_letter_code
_entity_poly.pdbx_strand_id
1 'polypeptide(L)'
;MAEGLRIARAAETHESRRQDEFQKALTYLRDCYTQELDVARAQVTNEANEALHGEAEKNALSWEDRTRELERQLALKWEQREALLVRNKDSELLVARRLHEEVLFRSQKDAERVLEVRRREDHLRHDGLMPSLREVLRILKRNHQEEILLVREAARDDGNSKGSVQEALRAALRDLSFRESANSVCGNCPILEKEKQDLLEALRERERDLKEEVQRRQVWEEEHRCLLESEEMARELQESILTEQNRYEQTLLSERGRRQNIEQLAQDQFMTLSQERTQGKRCWLRQVEEARSCFETEKLQLLEQEATLFRERSVQDLTLSQAYAELERQRTQLQIEQRAVELQQSTLRKKNNVVRIFDDRLTSCGRISLLGGGWGGFPEGVHSEDTESKDGRNYGQLPPEVNGNLPGVCVVDRGASREAGLQANRAVVVMINGCSDAEVAACLRGASVRPETIEISLDYLIERDVDI
;
A
#
# COMPACT_ATOMS: atom_id res chain seq x y z
N MET A 1 -70.45 -24.02 38.86
CA MET A 1 -69.61 -24.07 37.63
C MET A 1 -69.09 -22.69 37.23
N ALA A 2 -69.91 -21.65 37.04
CA ALA A 2 -69.47 -20.34 36.55
C ALA A 2 -68.28 -19.69 37.30
N GLU A 3 -68.27 -19.71 38.65
CA GLU A 3 -67.17 -19.16 39.45
C GLU A 3 -65.79 -19.74 39.13
N GLY A 4 -65.65 -21.06 39.03
CA GLY A 4 -64.35 -21.71 38.77
C GLY A 4 -63.75 -21.29 37.43
N LEU A 5 -64.60 -21.13 36.42
CA LEU A 5 -64.21 -20.67 35.08
C LEU A 5 -63.79 -19.19 35.03
N ARG A 6 -64.26 -18.36 35.99
CA ARG A 6 -63.76 -17.00 36.19
C ARG A 6 -62.40 -16.98 36.89
N ILE A 7 -62.25 -17.81 37.93
CA ILE A 7 -61.01 -17.91 38.71
C ILE A 7 -59.85 -18.44 37.85
N ALA A 8 -60.10 -19.49 37.04
CA ALA A 8 -59.10 -20.03 36.12
C ALA A 8 -58.62 -18.98 35.10
N ARG A 9 -59.55 -18.25 34.46
CA ARG A 9 -59.20 -17.17 33.52
C ARG A 9 -58.46 -16.01 34.20
N ALA A 10 -58.85 -15.65 35.43
CA ALA A 10 -58.12 -14.64 36.20
C ALA A 10 -56.67 -15.07 36.47
N ALA A 11 -56.46 -16.35 36.84
CA ALA A 11 -55.12 -16.92 37.01
C ALA A 11 -54.32 -16.93 35.69
N GLU A 12 -54.89 -17.41 34.58
CA GLU A 12 -54.25 -17.39 33.25
C GLU A 12 -53.86 -15.96 32.84
N THR A 13 -54.73 -14.96 33.00
CA THR A 13 -54.39 -13.54 32.70
C THR A 13 -53.33 -12.94 33.63
N HIS A 14 -53.25 -13.39 34.88
CA HIS A 14 -52.20 -13.00 35.81
C HIS A 14 -50.85 -13.65 35.44
N GLU A 15 -50.86 -14.90 34.98
CA GLU A 15 -49.67 -15.62 34.55
C GLU A 15 -49.07 -15.01 33.29
N SER A 16 -49.88 -14.77 32.25
CA SER A 16 -49.44 -14.08 31.04
C SER A 16 -48.90 -12.68 31.36
N ARG A 17 -49.53 -11.94 32.28
CA ARG A 17 -49.04 -10.61 32.69
C ARG A 17 -47.69 -10.67 33.40
N ARG A 18 -47.46 -11.68 34.25
CA ARG A 18 -46.13 -11.90 34.86
C ARG A 18 -45.09 -12.26 33.80
N GLN A 19 -45.42 -13.12 32.84
CA GLN A 19 -44.51 -13.47 31.73
C GLN A 19 -44.14 -12.22 30.91
N ASP A 20 -45.14 -11.40 30.56
CA ASP A 20 -44.99 -10.16 29.80
C ASP A 20 -44.10 -9.13 30.55
N GLU A 21 -44.23 -9.03 31.88
CA GLU A 21 -43.38 -8.22 32.76
C GLU A 21 -41.95 -8.80 32.89
N PHE A 22 -41.78 -10.12 33.00
CA PHE A 22 -40.46 -10.78 32.96
C PHE A 22 -39.75 -10.61 31.61
N GLN A 23 -40.48 -10.72 30.50
CA GLN A 23 -39.92 -10.55 29.16
C GLN A 23 -39.47 -9.11 28.93
N LYS A 24 -40.23 -8.11 29.40
CA LYS A 24 -39.80 -6.69 29.41
C LYS A 24 -38.55 -6.45 30.25
N ALA A 25 -38.44 -7.11 31.41
CA ALA A 25 -37.22 -7.03 32.23
C ALA A 25 -36.01 -7.68 31.52
N LEU A 26 -36.21 -8.78 30.78
CA LEU A 26 -35.17 -9.46 30.01
C LEU A 26 -34.72 -8.66 28.77
N THR A 27 -35.62 -7.96 28.06
CA THR A 27 -35.20 -7.02 27.00
C THR A 27 -34.40 -5.87 27.61
N TYR A 28 -34.93 -5.21 28.65
CA TYR A 28 -34.23 -4.10 29.32
C TYR A 28 -32.80 -4.48 29.74
N LEU A 29 -32.61 -5.66 30.34
CA LEU A 29 -31.28 -6.15 30.73
C LEU A 29 -30.37 -6.45 29.52
N ARG A 30 -30.91 -6.99 28.42
CA ARG A 30 -30.14 -7.18 27.16
C ARG A 30 -29.73 -5.86 26.52
N ASP A 31 -30.62 -4.89 26.52
CA ASP A 31 -30.42 -3.58 25.91
C ASP A 31 -29.35 -2.79 26.69
N CYS A 32 -29.45 -2.77 28.03
CA CYS A 32 -28.40 -2.22 28.89
C CYS A 32 -27.03 -2.90 28.68
N TYR A 33 -26.98 -4.23 28.65
CA TYR A 33 -25.71 -4.96 28.47
C TYR A 33 -25.08 -4.72 27.08
N THR A 34 -25.92 -4.55 26.05
CA THR A 34 -25.46 -4.23 24.70
C THR A 34 -24.94 -2.79 24.64
N GLN A 35 -25.62 -1.84 25.30
CA GLN A 35 -25.19 -0.45 25.43
C GLN A 35 -23.86 -0.32 26.19
N GLU A 36 -23.66 -1.08 27.27
CA GLU A 36 -22.37 -1.14 28.00
C GLU A 36 -21.25 -1.72 27.12
N LEU A 37 -21.51 -2.79 26.36
CA LEU A 37 -20.54 -3.36 25.42
C LEU A 37 -20.15 -2.38 24.31
N ASP A 38 -21.09 -1.61 23.77
CA ASP A 38 -20.81 -0.64 22.71
C ASP A 38 -20.09 0.61 23.23
N VAL A 39 -20.36 1.04 24.46
CA VAL A 39 -19.54 2.07 25.15
C VAL A 39 -18.11 1.57 25.38
N ALA A 40 -17.94 0.33 25.89
CA ALA A 40 -16.62 -0.26 26.11
C ALA A 40 -15.83 -0.44 24.79
N ARG A 41 -16.50 -0.85 23.71
CA ARG A 41 -15.90 -0.92 22.36
C ARG A 41 -15.44 0.46 21.90
N ALA A 42 -16.28 1.49 22.02
CA ALA A 42 -15.95 2.85 21.61
C ALA A 42 -14.75 3.41 22.40
N GLN A 43 -14.71 3.18 23.72
CA GLN A 43 -13.57 3.55 24.57
C GLN A 43 -12.28 2.85 24.12
N VAL A 44 -12.28 1.53 23.96
CA VAL A 44 -11.09 0.78 23.50
C VAL A 44 -10.63 1.22 22.11
N THR A 45 -11.55 1.53 21.18
CA THR A 45 -11.14 2.10 19.87
C THR A 45 -10.56 3.50 19.98
N ASN A 46 -11.06 4.34 20.89
CA ASN A 46 -10.53 5.69 21.09
C ASN A 46 -9.14 5.65 21.73
N GLU A 47 -8.96 4.88 22.81
CA GLU A 47 -7.65 4.68 23.48
C GLU A 47 -6.60 4.11 22.51
N ALA A 48 -6.98 3.13 21.68
CA ALA A 48 -6.10 2.58 20.66
C ALA A 48 -5.73 3.60 19.56
N ASN A 49 -6.70 4.42 19.12
CA ASN A 49 -6.45 5.48 18.14
C ASN A 49 -5.58 6.60 18.72
N GLU A 50 -5.80 7.02 19.97
CA GLU A 50 -5.00 8.01 20.68
C GLU A 50 -3.56 7.52 20.89
N ALA A 51 -3.37 6.25 21.26
CA ALA A 51 -2.05 5.64 21.35
C ALA A 51 -1.33 5.59 20.00
N LEU A 52 -2.03 5.23 18.92
CA LEU A 52 -1.48 5.24 17.55
C LEU A 52 -1.14 6.66 17.07
N HIS A 53 -1.99 7.66 17.36
CA HIS A 53 -1.72 9.06 17.05
C HIS A 53 -0.50 9.57 17.82
N GLY A 54 -0.42 9.33 19.13
CA GLY A 54 0.74 9.74 19.93
C GLY A 54 2.05 9.07 19.51
N GLU A 55 2.00 7.83 19.04
CA GLU A 55 3.19 7.16 18.46
C GLU A 55 3.52 7.68 17.06
N ALA A 56 2.53 8.03 16.24
CA ALA A 56 2.73 8.67 14.95
C ALA A 56 3.35 10.08 15.10
N GLU A 57 2.92 10.88 16.08
CA GLU A 57 3.49 12.19 16.39
C GLU A 57 4.95 12.10 16.86
N LYS A 58 5.27 11.16 17.78
CA LYS A 58 6.67 10.88 18.19
C LYS A 58 7.53 10.53 16.98
N ASN A 59 7.02 9.70 16.08
CA ASN A 59 7.74 9.31 14.87
C ASN A 59 7.90 10.49 13.90
N ALA A 60 6.87 11.32 13.71
CA ALA A 60 6.95 12.53 12.89
C ALA A 60 8.01 13.51 13.41
N LEU A 61 7.98 13.83 14.70
CA LEU A 61 8.99 14.68 15.37
C LEU A 61 10.41 14.08 15.25
N SER A 62 10.55 12.76 15.41
CA SER A 62 11.83 12.06 15.21
C SER A 62 12.35 12.14 13.78
N TRP A 63 11.45 12.10 12.78
CA TRP A 63 11.81 12.29 11.37
C TRP A 63 12.18 13.75 11.05
N GLU A 64 11.46 14.73 11.62
CA GLU A 64 11.83 16.13 11.48
C GLU A 64 13.19 16.44 12.12
N ASP A 65 13.46 15.95 13.33
CA ASP A 65 14.74 16.16 14.02
C ASP A 65 15.91 15.58 13.21
N ARG A 66 15.74 14.38 12.64
CA ARG A 66 16.72 13.77 11.72
C ARG A 66 16.88 14.57 10.43
N THR A 67 15.79 15.09 9.88
CA THR A 67 15.83 15.91 8.64
C THR A 67 16.58 17.22 8.89
N ARG A 68 16.21 17.95 9.95
CA ARG A 68 16.86 19.20 10.38
C ARG A 68 18.35 18.98 10.72
N GLU A 69 18.73 17.81 11.19
CA GLU A 69 20.14 17.45 11.41
C GLU A 69 20.90 17.12 10.11
N LEU A 70 20.28 16.39 9.17
CA LEU A 70 20.87 16.15 7.85
C LEU A 70 21.04 17.45 7.05
N GLU A 71 20.09 18.38 7.15
CA GLU A 71 20.17 19.73 6.56
C GLU A 71 21.38 20.51 7.09
N ARG A 72 21.60 20.53 8.42
CA ARG A 72 22.80 21.14 9.02
C ARG A 72 24.09 20.49 8.53
N GLN A 73 24.13 19.17 8.45
CA GLN A 73 25.32 18.45 7.98
C GLN A 73 25.61 18.68 6.49
N LEU A 74 24.58 18.89 5.67
CA LEU A 74 24.72 19.28 4.27
C LEU A 74 25.19 20.74 4.14
N ALA A 75 24.62 21.67 4.90
CA ALA A 75 25.06 23.06 4.94
C ALA A 75 26.52 23.19 5.37
N LEU A 76 26.92 22.54 6.47
CA LEU A 76 28.30 22.54 6.98
C LEU A 76 29.29 21.91 5.98
N LYS A 77 28.90 20.84 5.26
CA LYS A 77 29.71 20.26 4.18
C LYS A 77 29.78 21.16 2.94
N TRP A 78 28.76 21.97 2.67
CA TRP A 78 28.77 22.97 1.62
C TRP A 78 29.73 24.11 1.97
N GLU A 79 29.57 24.74 3.14
CA GLU A 79 30.46 25.79 3.65
C GLU A 79 31.93 25.36 3.67
N GLN A 80 32.22 24.13 4.10
CA GLN A 80 33.57 23.56 4.05
C GLN A 80 34.13 23.46 2.63
N ARG A 81 33.32 23.05 1.65
CA ARG A 81 33.73 22.96 0.23
C ARG A 81 33.91 24.34 -0.38
N GLU A 82 33.02 25.28 -0.07
CA GLU A 82 33.09 26.66 -0.54
C GLU A 82 34.35 27.36 0.01
N ALA A 83 34.64 27.23 1.30
CA ALA A 83 35.86 27.76 1.92
C ALA A 83 37.14 27.16 1.33
N LEU A 84 37.15 25.86 0.98
CA LEU A 84 38.28 25.23 0.29
C LEU A 84 38.45 25.77 -1.14
N LEU A 85 37.35 25.94 -1.89
CA LEU A 85 37.37 26.50 -3.24
C LEU A 85 37.87 27.96 -3.24
N VAL A 86 37.36 28.80 -2.34
CA VAL A 86 37.81 30.20 -2.17
C VAL A 86 39.30 30.24 -1.85
N ARG A 87 39.76 29.50 -0.83
CA ARG A 87 41.19 29.46 -0.45
C ARG A 87 42.09 28.98 -1.59
N ASN A 88 41.63 28.03 -2.40
CA ASN A 88 42.38 27.57 -3.57
C ASN A 88 42.43 28.65 -4.65
N LYS A 89 41.34 29.38 -4.92
CA LYS A 89 41.35 30.52 -5.87
C LYS A 89 42.17 31.72 -5.38
N ASP A 90 42.14 32.04 -4.09
CA ASP A 90 43.07 33.03 -3.51
C ASP A 90 44.53 32.62 -3.70
N SER A 91 44.83 31.32 -3.57
CA SER A 91 46.18 30.77 -3.79
C SER A 91 46.61 30.87 -5.25
N GLU A 92 45.73 30.52 -6.20
CA GLU A 92 45.95 30.71 -7.65
C GLU A 92 46.20 32.19 -7.98
N LEU A 93 45.37 33.10 -7.46
CA LEU A 93 45.52 34.55 -7.67
C LEU A 93 46.82 35.10 -7.08
N LEU A 94 47.27 34.60 -5.92
CA LEU A 94 48.56 34.96 -5.31
C LEU A 94 49.78 34.40 -6.06
N VAL A 95 49.62 33.34 -6.85
CA VAL A 95 50.65 32.85 -7.78
C VAL A 95 50.64 33.69 -9.05
N ALA A 96 49.47 33.85 -9.69
CA ALA A 96 49.31 34.65 -10.91
C ALA A 96 49.79 36.10 -10.72
N ARG A 97 49.49 36.71 -9.57
CA ARG A 97 49.99 38.05 -9.21
C ARG A 97 51.52 38.10 -9.14
N ARG A 98 52.17 37.13 -8.49
CA ARG A 98 53.64 37.10 -8.38
C ARG A 98 54.32 36.86 -9.73
N LEU A 99 53.73 36.02 -10.58
CA LEU A 99 54.19 35.85 -11.96
C LEU A 99 54.04 37.15 -12.77
N HIS A 100 52.95 37.89 -12.59
CA HIS A 100 52.76 39.19 -13.24
C HIS A 100 53.75 40.25 -12.73
N GLU A 101 54.00 40.34 -11.43
CA GLU A 101 54.98 41.24 -10.82
C GLU A 101 56.42 40.93 -11.32
N GLU A 102 56.79 39.65 -11.45
CA GLU A 102 58.08 39.23 -12.04
C GLU A 102 58.18 39.54 -13.55
N VAL A 103 57.10 39.35 -14.33
CA VAL A 103 57.06 39.72 -15.76
C VAL A 103 57.19 41.23 -15.95
N LEU A 104 56.53 42.04 -15.11
CA LEU A 104 56.69 43.49 -15.12
C LEU A 104 58.12 43.91 -14.76
N PHE A 105 58.74 43.29 -13.76
CA PHE A 105 60.12 43.56 -13.36
C PHE A 105 61.14 43.21 -14.46
N ARG A 106 60.95 42.09 -15.17
CA ARG A 106 61.75 41.73 -16.35
C ARG A 106 61.57 42.74 -17.48
N SER A 107 60.33 43.08 -17.81
CA SER A 107 59.99 44.07 -18.84
C SER A 107 60.58 45.45 -18.53
N GLN A 108 60.58 45.89 -17.26
CA GLN A 108 61.24 47.12 -16.83
C GLN A 108 62.75 47.05 -17.07
N LYS A 109 63.42 45.96 -16.66
CA LYS A 109 64.87 45.78 -16.90
C LYS A 109 65.21 45.75 -18.39
N ASP A 110 64.35 45.18 -19.22
CA ASP A 110 64.53 45.20 -20.69
C ASP A 110 64.35 46.60 -21.27
N ALA A 111 63.37 47.38 -20.80
CA ALA A 111 63.23 48.78 -21.17
C ALA A 111 64.45 49.62 -20.73
N GLU A 112 64.97 49.42 -19.51
CA GLU A 112 66.19 50.06 -19.01
C GLU A 112 67.41 49.68 -19.86
N ARG A 113 67.58 48.41 -20.22
CA ARG A 113 68.63 47.93 -21.14
C ARG A 113 68.53 48.57 -22.52
N VAL A 114 67.33 48.64 -23.11
CA VAL A 114 67.11 49.26 -24.43
C VAL A 114 67.39 50.76 -24.40
N LEU A 115 66.99 51.47 -23.33
CA LEU A 115 67.31 52.88 -23.16
C LEU A 115 68.81 53.12 -23.00
N GLU A 116 69.52 52.26 -22.27
CA GLU A 116 70.98 52.34 -22.11
C GLU A 116 71.73 52.07 -23.43
N VAL A 117 71.34 51.04 -24.20
CA VAL A 117 71.89 50.78 -25.53
C VAL A 117 71.66 51.99 -26.45
N ARG A 118 70.45 52.57 -26.44
CA ARG A 118 70.14 53.77 -27.23
C ARG A 118 70.99 54.97 -26.83
N ARG A 119 71.16 55.22 -25.52
CA ARG A 119 72.08 56.28 -25.03
C ARG A 119 73.49 56.08 -25.56
N ARG A 120 74.03 54.85 -25.52
CA ARG A 120 75.37 54.55 -26.05
C ARG A 120 75.46 54.77 -27.56
N GLU A 121 74.43 54.39 -28.31
CA GLU A 121 74.36 54.64 -29.75
C GLU A 121 74.35 56.16 -30.06
N ASP A 122 73.56 56.93 -29.32
CA ASP A 122 73.49 58.38 -29.48
C ASP A 122 74.82 59.07 -29.12
N HIS A 123 75.55 58.60 -28.09
CA HIS A 123 76.91 59.07 -27.80
C HIS A 123 77.87 58.75 -28.96
N LEU A 124 77.91 57.51 -29.47
CA LEU A 124 78.75 57.13 -30.62
C LEU A 124 78.41 57.92 -31.91
N ARG A 125 77.19 58.43 -32.03
CA ARG A 125 76.74 59.34 -33.10
C ARG A 125 77.20 60.79 -32.86
N HIS A 126 77.17 61.27 -31.63
CA HIS A 126 77.57 62.64 -31.26
C HIS A 126 79.09 62.84 -31.11
N ASP A 127 79.83 61.86 -30.61
CA ASP A 127 81.28 61.90 -30.36
C ASP A 127 82.15 61.94 -31.64
N GLY A 128 81.55 62.08 -32.82
CA GLY A 128 82.25 62.16 -34.11
C GLY A 128 82.91 60.86 -34.57
N LEU A 129 82.92 59.80 -33.76
CA LEU A 129 83.51 58.49 -34.07
C LEU A 129 82.89 57.85 -35.33
N MET A 130 81.56 57.87 -35.46
CA MET A 130 80.88 57.28 -36.62
C MET A 130 81.04 58.08 -37.93
N PRO A 131 81.18 59.41 -37.92
CA PRO A 131 81.76 60.16 -39.05
C PRO A 131 83.24 59.85 -39.32
N SER A 132 84.08 59.84 -38.29
CA SER A 132 85.54 59.63 -38.40
C SER A 132 85.88 58.27 -39.02
N LEU A 133 85.28 57.19 -38.52
CA LEU A 133 85.45 55.84 -39.08
C LEU A 133 85.02 55.76 -40.55
N ARG A 134 83.96 56.48 -40.95
CA ARG A 134 83.54 56.55 -42.36
C ARG A 134 84.53 57.31 -43.23
N GLU A 135 85.20 58.33 -42.71
CA GLU A 135 86.23 59.06 -43.46
C GLU A 135 87.54 58.25 -43.55
N VAL A 136 87.96 57.57 -42.48
CA VAL A 136 89.07 56.62 -42.52
C VAL A 136 88.82 55.52 -43.55
N LEU A 137 87.59 54.98 -43.63
CA LEU A 137 87.20 54.01 -44.65
C LEU A 137 87.15 54.60 -46.08
N ARG A 138 86.81 55.89 -46.25
CA ARG A 138 86.96 56.57 -47.56
C ARG A 138 88.42 56.67 -47.97
N ILE A 139 89.31 57.09 -47.06
CA ILE A 139 90.74 57.25 -47.31
C ILE A 139 91.36 55.89 -47.65
N LEU A 140 91.10 54.84 -46.86
CA LEU A 140 91.56 53.48 -47.16
C LEU A 140 91.08 52.98 -48.54
N LYS A 141 89.80 53.20 -48.87
CA LYS A 141 89.25 52.83 -50.18
C LYS A 141 89.90 53.60 -51.32
N ARG A 142 90.21 54.88 -51.12
CA ARG A 142 90.88 55.73 -52.10
C ARG A 142 92.32 55.28 -52.33
N ASN A 143 93.10 55.12 -51.25
CA ASN A 143 94.49 54.67 -51.30
C ASN A 143 94.57 53.32 -52.03
N HIS A 144 93.67 52.39 -51.75
CA HIS A 144 93.64 51.10 -52.45
C HIS A 144 93.29 51.21 -53.95
N GLN A 145 92.48 52.18 -54.35
CA GLN A 145 92.23 52.47 -55.77
C GLN A 145 93.47 53.12 -56.44
N GLU A 146 94.21 53.95 -55.72
CA GLU A 146 95.45 54.58 -56.19
C GLU A 146 96.61 53.55 -56.27
N GLU A 147 96.73 52.61 -55.33
CA GLU A 147 97.60 51.43 -55.41
C GLU A 147 97.30 50.57 -56.65
N ILE A 148 96.02 50.28 -56.92
CA ILE A 148 95.59 49.51 -58.09
C ILE A 148 95.94 50.26 -59.40
N LEU A 149 95.92 51.60 -59.41
CA LEU A 149 96.35 52.39 -60.56
C LEU A 149 97.88 52.33 -60.73
N LEU A 150 98.66 52.54 -59.68
CA LEU A 150 100.13 52.47 -59.71
C LEU A 150 100.62 51.08 -60.16
N VAL A 151 100.02 50.00 -59.68
CA VAL A 151 100.31 48.62 -60.14
C VAL A 151 99.94 48.44 -61.62
N ARG A 152 98.88 49.09 -62.11
CA ARG A 152 98.49 49.06 -63.53
C ARG A 152 99.34 49.94 -64.45
N GLU A 153 100.04 50.93 -63.91
CA GLU A 153 101.01 51.76 -64.65
C GLU A 153 102.38 51.10 -64.67
N ALA A 154 102.85 50.55 -63.54
CA ALA A 154 104.05 49.72 -63.49
C ALA A 154 103.96 48.47 -64.39
N ALA A 155 102.76 47.96 -64.66
CA ALA A 155 102.50 46.88 -65.61
C ALA A 155 102.31 47.35 -67.08
N ARG A 156 102.51 48.64 -67.39
CA ARG A 156 102.49 49.19 -68.76
C ARG A 156 103.87 49.63 -69.24
N ASP A 157 104.72 50.10 -68.34
CA ASP A 157 106.13 50.41 -68.63
C ASP A 157 107.01 49.14 -68.68
N ASP A 158 106.49 48.04 -69.24
CA ASP A 158 107.25 46.80 -69.50
C ASP A 158 108.12 46.94 -70.76
N GLY A 159 108.97 47.97 -70.72
CA GLY A 159 109.82 48.48 -71.79
C GLY A 159 111.28 48.55 -71.35
N ASN A 160 111.90 47.37 -71.15
CA ASN A 160 113.34 47.19 -70.92
C ASN A 160 113.91 47.62 -69.55
N SER A 161 113.59 46.88 -68.48
CA SER A 161 114.60 46.45 -67.48
C SER A 161 114.07 45.37 -66.54
N LYS A 162 114.75 44.21 -66.46
CA LYS A 162 114.47 43.19 -65.41
C LYS A 162 115.02 43.57 -64.02
N GLY A 163 115.69 44.71 -63.88
CA GLY A 163 116.22 45.19 -62.60
C GLY A 163 115.18 45.90 -61.72
N SER A 164 114.33 46.74 -62.31
CA SER A 164 113.41 47.61 -61.56
C SER A 164 112.41 46.83 -60.70
N VAL A 165 111.84 45.73 -61.23
CA VAL A 165 110.93 44.85 -60.48
C VAL A 165 111.63 44.24 -59.25
N GLN A 166 112.92 43.90 -59.34
CA GLN A 166 113.67 43.33 -58.22
C GLN A 166 114.06 44.38 -57.17
N GLU A 167 114.21 45.66 -57.57
CA GLU A 167 114.41 46.77 -56.64
C GLU A 167 113.10 47.24 -55.99
N ALA A 168 111.99 47.29 -56.74
CA ALA A 168 110.65 47.54 -56.19
C ALA A 168 110.24 46.45 -55.20
N LEU A 169 110.49 45.16 -55.52
CA LEU A 169 110.26 44.05 -54.60
C LEU A 169 111.18 44.14 -53.37
N ARG A 170 112.43 44.60 -53.52
CA ARG A 170 113.33 44.87 -52.38
C ARG A 170 112.90 46.08 -51.54
N ALA A 171 112.25 47.09 -52.12
CA ALA A 171 111.66 48.20 -51.38
C ALA A 171 110.46 47.72 -50.56
N ALA A 172 109.51 47.00 -51.18
CA ALA A 172 108.37 46.40 -50.50
C ALA A 172 108.80 45.41 -49.39
N LEU A 173 109.87 44.64 -49.60
CA LEU A 173 110.45 43.77 -48.56
C LEU A 173 111.15 44.54 -47.42
N ARG A 174 111.63 45.78 -47.65
CA ARG A 174 112.12 46.66 -46.58
C ARG A 174 110.96 47.26 -45.78
N ASP A 175 109.86 47.65 -46.42
CA ASP A 175 108.65 48.05 -45.70
C ASP A 175 108.05 46.89 -44.88
N LEU A 176 108.16 45.66 -45.38
CA LEU A 176 107.84 44.46 -44.59
C LEU A 176 108.79 44.23 -43.40
N SER A 177 110.07 44.64 -43.47
CA SER A 177 110.95 44.64 -42.29
C SER A 177 110.53 45.68 -41.23
N PHE A 178 109.86 46.76 -41.65
CA PHE A 178 109.21 47.69 -40.71
C PHE A 178 107.98 47.07 -40.02
N ARG A 179 107.44 45.96 -40.56
CA ARG A 179 106.42 45.14 -39.90
C ARG A 179 106.99 44.17 -38.86
N GLU A 180 108.24 43.76 -38.99
CA GLU A 180 108.91 42.97 -37.95
C GLU A 180 109.31 43.85 -36.75
N SER A 181 109.69 45.11 -36.97
CA SER A 181 109.75 46.10 -35.88
C SER A 181 108.37 46.49 -35.36
N ALA A 182 107.31 46.47 -36.18
CA ALA A 182 105.94 46.58 -35.66
C ALA A 182 105.60 45.43 -34.71
N ASN A 183 106.05 44.19 -34.96
CA ASN A 183 105.84 43.07 -34.03
C ASN A 183 106.58 43.23 -32.69
N SER A 184 107.75 43.90 -32.64
CA SER A 184 108.41 44.21 -31.36
C SER A 184 107.79 45.41 -30.64
N VAL A 185 107.13 46.33 -31.35
CA VAL A 185 106.29 47.40 -30.77
C VAL A 185 104.90 46.88 -30.33
N CYS A 186 104.37 45.86 -31.00
CA CYS A 186 103.03 45.32 -30.78
C CYS A 186 102.91 44.41 -29.55
N GLY A 187 104.01 44.11 -28.85
CA GLY A 187 103.99 43.37 -27.58
C GLY A 187 103.19 44.05 -26.45
N ASN A 188 102.84 45.33 -26.61
CA ASN A 188 101.92 46.08 -25.76
C ASN A 188 101.06 47.05 -26.60
N CYS A 189 100.45 46.59 -27.71
CA CYS A 189 99.54 47.44 -28.47
C CYS A 189 98.22 47.63 -27.70
N PRO A 190 97.87 48.85 -27.22
CA PRO A 190 96.70 49.06 -26.37
C PRO A 190 95.37 48.85 -27.10
N ILE A 191 95.37 48.82 -28.43
CA ILE A 191 94.18 48.51 -29.25
C ILE A 191 93.91 47.00 -29.20
N LEU A 192 94.90 46.17 -29.51
CA LEU A 192 94.75 44.72 -29.52
C LEU A 192 94.54 44.16 -28.10
N GLU A 193 95.22 44.72 -27.10
CA GLU A 193 95.05 44.29 -25.71
C GLU A 193 93.69 44.74 -25.15
N LYS A 194 93.10 45.82 -25.68
CA LYS A 194 91.69 46.17 -25.47
C LYS A 194 90.76 45.21 -26.20
N GLU A 195 90.94 44.94 -27.49
CA GLU A 195 90.09 43.99 -28.25
C GLU A 195 90.07 42.61 -27.59
N LYS A 196 91.22 42.15 -27.06
CA LYS A 196 91.35 40.94 -26.25
C LYS A 196 90.55 41.00 -24.94
N GLN A 197 90.55 42.13 -24.24
CA GLN A 197 89.73 42.32 -23.04
C GLN A 197 88.23 42.39 -23.38
N ASP A 198 87.85 43.15 -24.41
CA ASP A 198 86.48 43.27 -24.92
C ASP A 198 85.94 41.88 -25.33
N LEU A 199 86.76 41.04 -25.99
CA LEU A 199 86.43 39.64 -26.31
C LEU A 199 86.31 38.75 -25.07
N LEU A 200 87.18 38.91 -24.06
CA LEU A 200 87.08 38.18 -22.80
C LEU A 200 85.83 38.60 -21.99
N GLU A 201 85.39 39.85 -22.08
CA GLU A 201 84.15 40.32 -21.47
C GLU A 201 82.91 39.83 -22.23
N ALA A 202 82.93 39.86 -23.57
CA ALA A 202 81.89 39.26 -24.41
C ALA A 202 81.75 37.75 -24.18
N LEU A 203 82.86 37.01 -23.96
CA LEU A 203 82.81 35.60 -23.57
C LEU A 203 82.21 35.39 -22.18
N ARG A 204 82.52 36.26 -21.20
CA ARG A 204 81.90 36.22 -19.86
C ARG A 204 80.41 36.63 -19.87
N GLU A 205 79.97 37.44 -20.82
CA GLU A 205 78.54 37.69 -21.08
C GLU A 205 77.90 36.46 -21.71
N ARG A 206 78.48 35.90 -22.77
CA ARG A 206 78.00 34.67 -23.41
C ARG A 206 77.87 33.49 -22.44
N GLU A 207 78.82 33.35 -21.51
CA GLU A 207 78.77 32.37 -20.43
C GLU A 207 77.65 32.62 -19.41
N ARG A 208 77.27 33.87 -19.16
CA ARG A 208 76.16 34.23 -18.26
C ARG A 208 74.82 33.98 -18.96
N ASP A 209 74.69 34.41 -20.22
CA ASP A 209 73.52 34.14 -21.06
C ASP A 209 73.23 32.63 -21.15
N LEU A 210 74.26 31.81 -21.41
CA LEU A 210 74.11 30.35 -21.49
C LEU A 210 73.71 29.73 -20.14
N LYS A 211 74.16 30.28 -19.01
CA LYS A 211 73.74 29.83 -17.67
C LYS A 211 72.27 30.20 -17.40
N GLU A 212 71.83 31.39 -17.82
CA GLU A 212 70.41 31.77 -17.78
C GLU A 212 69.55 30.92 -18.72
N GLU A 213 70.00 30.61 -19.95
CA GLU A 213 69.26 29.73 -20.88
C GLU A 213 69.11 28.30 -20.33
N VAL A 214 70.15 27.75 -19.70
CA VAL A 214 70.08 26.44 -19.04
C VAL A 214 69.10 26.46 -17.86
N GLN A 215 69.13 27.50 -17.02
CA GLN A 215 68.16 27.65 -15.93
C GLN A 215 66.72 27.80 -16.43
N ARG A 216 66.49 28.58 -17.50
CA ARG A 216 65.17 28.72 -18.13
C ARG A 216 64.66 27.40 -18.72
N ARG A 217 65.54 26.56 -19.30
CA ARG A 217 65.20 25.20 -19.74
C ARG A 217 64.83 24.29 -18.58
N GLN A 218 65.61 24.30 -17.50
CA GLN A 218 65.33 23.49 -16.30
C GLN A 218 63.96 23.84 -15.69
N VAL A 219 63.65 25.13 -15.54
CA VAL A 219 62.32 25.58 -15.07
C VAL A 219 61.22 25.13 -16.02
N TRP A 220 61.41 25.22 -17.35
CA TRP A 220 60.41 24.75 -18.31
C TRP A 220 60.21 23.22 -18.30
N GLU A 221 61.28 22.45 -18.09
CA GLU A 221 61.24 20.99 -17.94
C GLU A 221 60.58 20.56 -16.61
N GLU A 222 60.63 21.40 -15.57
CA GLU A 222 59.89 21.22 -14.32
C GLU A 222 58.42 21.62 -14.46
N GLU A 223 58.12 22.78 -15.06
CA GLU A 223 56.74 23.22 -15.38
C GLU A 223 56.01 22.19 -16.25
N HIS A 224 56.66 21.68 -17.32
CA HIS A 224 56.09 20.64 -18.18
C HIS A 224 55.87 19.31 -17.44
N ARG A 225 56.70 18.98 -16.44
CA ARG A 225 56.50 17.79 -15.61
C ARG A 225 55.29 17.94 -14.70
N CYS A 226 55.19 19.07 -14.00
CA CYS A 226 54.05 19.35 -13.13
C CYS A 226 52.73 19.48 -13.90
N LEU A 227 52.77 19.93 -15.16
CA LEU A 227 51.60 19.87 -16.06
C LEU A 227 51.17 18.41 -16.32
N LEU A 228 52.09 17.52 -16.72
CA LEU A 228 51.78 16.11 -16.93
C LEU A 228 51.26 15.41 -15.66
N GLU A 229 51.87 15.70 -14.50
CA GLU A 229 51.41 15.23 -13.19
C GLU A 229 49.99 15.74 -12.86
N SER A 230 49.66 16.99 -13.25
CA SER A 230 48.31 17.55 -13.08
C SER A 230 47.27 16.95 -14.03
N GLU A 231 47.66 16.61 -15.27
CA GLU A 231 46.82 15.88 -16.23
C GLU A 231 46.57 14.43 -15.79
N GLU A 232 47.53 13.82 -15.10
CA GLU A 232 47.39 12.49 -14.47
C GLU A 232 46.39 12.53 -13.31
N MET A 233 46.57 13.44 -12.35
CA MET A 233 45.61 13.63 -11.25
C MET A 233 44.21 14.00 -11.76
N ALA A 234 44.10 14.77 -12.85
CA ALA A 234 42.80 15.08 -13.47
C ALA A 234 42.11 13.83 -14.05
N ARG A 235 42.87 12.92 -14.68
CA ARG A 235 42.37 11.62 -15.15
C ARG A 235 41.94 10.73 -13.98
N GLU A 236 42.77 10.59 -12.94
CA GLU A 236 42.44 9.83 -11.73
C GLU A 236 41.18 10.35 -11.03
N LEU A 237 41.03 11.67 -10.90
CA LEU A 237 39.83 12.31 -10.34
C LEU A 237 38.60 12.04 -11.21
N GLN A 238 38.71 12.05 -12.53
CA GLN A 238 37.61 11.75 -13.43
C GLN A 238 37.18 10.27 -13.36
N GLU A 239 38.13 9.34 -13.24
CA GLU A 239 37.82 7.91 -12.99
C GLU A 239 37.22 7.70 -11.59
N SER A 240 37.67 8.43 -10.57
CA SER A 240 37.08 8.41 -9.22
C SER A 240 35.62 8.91 -9.22
N ILE A 241 35.32 9.97 -9.97
CA ILE A 241 33.96 10.49 -10.15
C ILE A 241 33.07 9.45 -10.86
N LEU A 242 33.56 8.84 -11.94
CA LEU A 242 32.81 7.83 -12.69
C LEU A 242 32.55 6.56 -11.87
N THR A 243 33.52 6.11 -11.06
CA THR A 243 33.36 4.92 -10.22
C THR A 243 32.38 5.14 -9.07
N GLU A 244 32.39 6.30 -8.40
CA GLU A 244 31.37 6.63 -7.40
C GLU A 244 29.98 6.89 -8.04
N GLN A 245 29.89 7.47 -9.24
CA GLN A 245 28.61 7.57 -9.98
C GLN A 245 28.01 6.18 -10.24
N ASN A 246 28.78 5.23 -10.77
CA ASN A 246 28.35 3.84 -10.96
C ASN A 246 27.90 3.18 -9.64
N ARG A 247 28.60 3.47 -8.54
CA ARG A 247 28.25 2.97 -7.19
C ARG A 247 26.92 3.54 -6.69
N TYR A 248 26.64 4.82 -6.91
CA TYR A 248 25.35 5.43 -6.59
C TYR A 248 24.21 4.84 -7.45
N GLU A 249 24.43 4.63 -8.75
CA GLU A 249 23.43 4.00 -9.63
C GLU A 249 23.12 2.56 -9.22
N GLN A 250 24.12 1.74 -8.92
CA GLN A 250 23.93 0.38 -8.39
C GLN A 250 23.16 0.39 -7.05
N THR A 251 23.44 1.36 -6.18
CA THR A 251 22.73 1.52 -4.90
C THR A 251 21.26 1.90 -5.12
N LEU A 252 20.97 2.80 -6.07
CA LEU A 252 19.62 3.20 -6.45
C LEU A 252 18.82 2.05 -7.08
N LEU A 253 19.45 1.22 -7.91
CA LEU A 253 18.85 0.01 -8.47
C LEU A 253 18.53 -1.03 -7.38
N SER A 254 19.45 -1.22 -6.43
CA SER A 254 19.26 -2.11 -5.27
C SER A 254 18.08 -1.66 -4.39
N GLU A 255 18.03 -0.39 -4.00
CA GLU A 255 16.89 0.16 -3.23
C GLU A 255 15.58 0.14 -4.03
N ARG A 256 15.62 0.31 -5.36
CA ARG A 256 14.41 0.17 -6.20
C ARG A 256 13.86 -1.26 -6.15
N GLY A 257 14.72 -2.27 -6.30
CA GLY A 257 14.33 -3.68 -6.14
C GLY A 257 13.83 -3.98 -4.72
N ARG A 258 14.50 -3.44 -3.68
CA ARG A 258 14.08 -3.62 -2.29
C ARG A 258 12.71 -2.99 -2.01
N ARG A 259 12.41 -1.82 -2.59
CA ARG A 259 11.07 -1.20 -2.54
C ARG A 259 10.01 -2.05 -3.22
N GLN A 260 10.28 -2.56 -4.43
CA GLN A 260 9.35 -3.45 -5.14
C GLN A 260 9.04 -4.72 -4.34
N ASN A 261 10.05 -5.33 -3.71
CA ASN A 261 9.85 -6.49 -2.84
C ASN A 261 8.99 -6.17 -1.61
N ILE A 262 9.12 -4.97 -1.02
CA ILE A 262 8.29 -4.52 0.12
C ILE A 262 6.87 -4.22 -0.34
N GLU A 263 6.70 -3.56 -1.47
CA GLU A 263 5.40 -3.24 -2.07
C GLU A 263 4.62 -4.53 -2.41
N GLN A 264 5.28 -5.51 -3.01
CA GLN A 264 4.68 -6.80 -3.34
C GLN A 264 4.34 -7.61 -2.09
N LEU A 265 5.23 -7.64 -1.08
CA LEU A 265 4.93 -8.25 0.23
C LEU A 265 3.72 -7.60 0.92
N ALA A 266 3.57 -6.27 0.83
CA ALA A 266 2.43 -5.56 1.38
C ALA A 266 1.13 -5.86 0.62
N GLN A 267 1.19 -6.04 -0.71
CA GLN A 267 0.06 -6.49 -1.52
C GLN A 267 -0.35 -7.93 -1.16
N ASP A 268 0.61 -8.85 -1.04
CA ASP A 268 0.35 -10.25 -0.64
C ASP A 268 -0.26 -10.33 0.77
N GLN A 269 0.25 -9.54 1.73
CA GLN A 269 -0.32 -9.44 3.08
C GLN A 269 -1.74 -8.86 3.05
N PHE A 270 -2.00 -7.81 2.28
CA PHE A 270 -3.32 -7.21 2.14
C PHE A 270 -4.33 -8.19 1.54
N MET A 271 -3.94 -8.94 0.51
CA MET A 271 -4.77 -9.98 -0.10
C MET A 271 -5.06 -11.12 0.89
N THR A 272 -4.06 -11.57 1.65
CA THR A 272 -4.21 -12.61 2.68
C THR A 272 -5.19 -12.19 3.78
N LEU A 273 -4.97 -11.01 4.39
CA LEU A 273 -5.84 -10.45 5.44
C LEU A 273 -7.27 -10.17 4.93
N SER A 274 -7.42 -9.78 3.67
CA SER A 274 -8.73 -9.61 3.03
C SER A 274 -9.44 -10.95 2.85
N GLN A 275 -8.73 -11.98 2.38
CA GLN A 275 -9.27 -13.33 2.25
C GLN A 275 -9.68 -13.90 3.61
N GLU A 276 -8.84 -13.80 4.63
CA GLU A 276 -9.16 -14.17 6.02
C GLU A 276 -10.40 -13.43 6.54
N ARG A 277 -10.54 -12.12 6.30
CA ARG A 277 -11.77 -11.38 6.63
C ARG A 277 -13.02 -11.94 5.95
N THR A 278 -12.95 -12.32 4.67
CA THR A 278 -14.11 -12.97 3.99
C THR A 278 -14.38 -14.38 4.51
N GLN A 279 -13.36 -15.11 4.95
CA GLN A 279 -13.49 -16.48 5.44
C GLN A 279 -14.04 -16.49 6.88
N GLY A 280 -13.58 -15.57 7.73
CA GLY A 280 -14.15 -15.32 9.06
C GLY A 280 -15.63 -14.89 8.99
N LYS A 281 -15.97 -13.96 8.09
CA LYS A 281 -17.38 -13.59 7.83
C LYS A 281 -18.23 -14.80 7.41
N ARG A 282 -17.75 -15.63 6.48
CA ARG A 282 -18.46 -16.84 6.02
C ARG A 282 -18.59 -17.91 7.13
N CYS A 283 -17.58 -18.05 7.99
CA CYS A 283 -17.64 -18.95 9.14
C CYS A 283 -18.68 -18.48 10.17
N TRP A 284 -18.68 -17.19 10.52
CA TRP A 284 -19.64 -16.61 11.46
C TRP A 284 -21.08 -16.68 10.94
N LEU A 285 -21.31 -16.36 9.67
CA LEU A 285 -22.64 -16.49 9.04
C LEU A 285 -23.16 -17.94 9.15
N ARG A 286 -22.32 -18.94 8.84
CA ARG A 286 -22.71 -20.35 8.99
C ARG A 286 -23.06 -20.70 10.44
N GLN A 287 -22.27 -20.26 11.42
CA GLN A 287 -22.57 -20.51 12.84
C GLN A 287 -23.90 -19.88 13.27
N VAL A 288 -24.25 -18.70 12.74
CA VAL A 288 -25.55 -18.06 12.97
C VAL A 288 -26.70 -18.80 12.29
N GLU A 289 -26.49 -19.34 11.09
CA GLU A 289 -27.47 -20.18 10.37
C GLU A 289 -27.68 -21.54 11.06
N GLU A 290 -26.61 -22.18 11.53
CA GLU A 290 -26.64 -23.40 12.34
C GLU A 290 -27.40 -23.16 13.66
N ALA A 291 -27.06 -22.10 14.40
CA ALA A 291 -27.75 -21.74 15.65
C ALA A 291 -29.24 -21.39 15.42
N ARG A 292 -29.56 -20.69 14.32
CA ARG A 292 -30.96 -20.38 13.93
C ARG A 292 -31.74 -21.65 13.59
N SER A 293 -31.11 -22.61 12.90
CA SER A 293 -31.71 -23.91 12.58
C SER A 293 -32.03 -24.70 13.86
N CYS A 294 -31.07 -24.79 14.79
CA CYS A 294 -31.29 -25.41 16.10
C CYS A 294 -32.47 -24.75 16.84
N PHE A 295 -32.50 -23.42 16.93
CA PHE A 295 -33.57 -22.69 17.62
C PHE A 295 -34.96 -22.93 17.01
N GLU A 296 -35.07 -22.98 15.68
CA GLU A 296 -36.35 -23.32 15.01
C GLU A 296 -36.75 -24.79 15.26
N THR A 297 -35.79 -25.73 15.38
CA THR A 297 -36.12 -27.12 15.77
C THR A 297 -36.56 -27.25 17.23
N GLU A 298 -35.94 -26.53 18.17
CA GLU A 298 -36.37 -26.49 19.58
C GLU A 298 -37.76 -25.88 19.71
N LYS A 299 -38.03 -24.78 19.00
CA LYS A 299 -39.34 -24.13 18.90
C LYS A 299 -40.42 -25.07 18.36
N LEU A 300 -40.13 -25.86 17.34
CA LEU A 300 -41.06 -26.88 16.82
C LEU A 300 -41.33 -28.00 17.84
N GLN A 301 -40.30 -28.47 18.56
CA GLN A 301 -40.47 -29.45 19.64
C GLN A 301 -41.32 -28.90 20.80
N LEU A 302 -41.14 -27.63 21.18
CA LEU A 302 -41.95 -26.97 22.21
C LEU A 302 -43.42 -26.83 21.78
N LEU A 303 -43.68 -26.48 20.53
CA LEU A 303 -45.05 -26.43 19.98
C LEU A 303 -45.71 -27.82 19.92
N GLU A 304 -44.95 -28.88 19.63
CA GLU A 304 -45.48 -30.25 19.68
C GLU A 304 -45.75 -30.72 21.12
N GLN A 305 -44.89 -30.37 22.08
CA GLN A 305 -45.10 -30.62 23.51
C GLN A 305 -46.32 -29.87 24.06
N GLU A 306 -46.50 -28.60 23.68
CA GLU A 306 -47.71 -27.83 23.98
C GLU A 306 -48.95 -28.52 23.40
N ALA A 307 -48.88 -28.97 22.13
CA ALA A 307 -49.96 -29.71 21.50
C ALA A 307 -50.24 -31.09 22.13
N THR A 308 -49.26 -31.78 22.73
CA THR A 308 -49.53 -32.99 23.53
C THR A 308 -50.18 -32.64 24.86
N LEU A 309 -49.72 -31.61 25.57
CA LEU A 309 -50.30 -31.17 26.85
C LEU A 309 -51.75 -30.67 26.68
N PHE A 310 -52.08 -29.98 25.58
CA PHE A 310 -53.47 -29.64 25.25
C PHE A 310 -54.35 -30.88 25.01
N ARG A 311 -53.82 -31.90 24.31
CA ARG A 311 -54.52 -33.17 24.10
C ARG A 311 -54.76 -33.89 25.43
N GLU A 312 -53.75 -33.99 26.30
CA GLU A 312 -53.89 -34.57 27.63
C GLU A 312 -54.90 -33.82 28.51
N ARG A 313 -54.84 -32.48 28.57
CA ARG A 313 -55.82 -31.63 29.28
C ARG A 313 -57.24 -31.89 28.77
N SER A 314 -57.44 -31.99 27.46
CA SER A 314 -58.76 -32.28 26.87
C SER A 314 -59.32 -33.65 27.27
N VAL A 315 -58.46 -34.68 27.39
CA VAL A 315 -58.85 -36.02 27.85
C VAL A 315 -59.16 -36.02 29.34
N GLN A 316 -58.40 -35.27 30.16
CA GLN A 316 -58.68 -35.10 31.58
C GLN A 316 -60.01 -34.37 31.81
N ASP A 317 -60.26 -33.25 31.11
CA ASP A 317 -61.52 -32.49 31.19
C ASP A 317 -62.73 -33.33 30.74
N LEU A 318 -62.58 -34.17 29.71
CA LEU A 318 -63.60 -35.13 29.28
C LEU A 318 -63.88 -36.20 30.36
N THR A 319 -62.83 -36.76 30.96
CA THR A 319 -62.93 -37.80 32.01
C THR A 319 -63.60 -37.26 33.27
N LEU A 320 -63.23 -36.04 33.70
CA LEU A 320 -63.90 -35.33 34.80
C LEU A 320 -65.37 -35.07 34.49
N SER A 321 -65.68 -34.64 33.26
CA SER A 321 -67.06 -34.41 32.81
C SER A 321 -67.92 -35.68 32.85
N GLN A 322 -67.35 -36.83 32.46
CA GLN A 322 -68.01 -38.13 32.57
C GLN A 322 -68.25 -38.52 34.04
N ALA A 323 -67.25 -38.39 34.91
CA ALA A 323 -67.37 -38.71 36.34
C ALA A 323 -68.43 -37.83 37.05
N TYR A 324 -68.49 -36.53 36.73
CA TYR A 324 -69.55 -35.65 37.25
C TYR A 324 -70.95 -36.06 36.75
N ALA A 325 -71.08 -36.44 35.48
CA ALA A 325 -72.35 -36.92 34.94
C ALA A 325 -72.80 -38.24 35.60
N GLU A 326 -71.88 -39.12 35.96
CA GLU A 326 -72.21 -40.35 36.70
C GLU A 326 -72.59 -40.10 38.16
N LEU A 327 -71.90 -39.17 38.86
CA LEU A 327 -72.32 -38.72 40.19
C LEU A 327 -73.72 -38.09 40.17
N GLU A 328 -74.06 -37.33 39.13
CA GLU A 328 -75.40 -36.75 38.96
C GLU A 328 -76.46 -37.86 38.71
N ARG A 329 -76.16 -38.88 37.88
CA ARG A 329 -77.02 -40.07 37.71
C ARG A 329 -77.22 -40.83 39.03
N GLN A 330 -76.16 -41.09 39.79
CA GLN A 330 -76.25 -41.77 41.08
C GLN A 330 -77.11 -40.96 42.06
N ARG A 331 -76.97 -39.63 42.07
CA ARG A 331 -77.77 -38.73 42.89
C ARG A 331 -79.26 -38.76 42.53
N THR A 332 -79.61 -38.82 41.25
CA THR A 332 -81.04 -38.94 40.84
C THR A 332 -81.60 -40.32 41.16
N GLN A 333 -80.81 -41.39 41.00
CA GLN A 333 -81.20 -42.74 41.42
C GLN A 333 -81.50 -42.82 42.92
N LEU A 334 -80.63 -42.29 43.77
CA LEU A 334 -80.84 -42.24 45.22
C LEU A 334 -82.10 -41.41 45.61
N GLN A 335 -82.42 -40.34 44.88
CA GLN A 335 -83.67 -39.60 45.08
C GLN A 335 -84.92 -40.38 44.66
N ILE A 336 -84.83 -41.21 43.62
CA ILE A 336 -85.92 -42.12 43.21
C ILE A 336 -86.12 -43.20 44.27
N GLU A 337 -85.04 -43.79 44.78
CA GLU A 337 -85.08 -44.81 45.83
C GLU A 337 -85.63 -44.26 47.16
N GLN A 338 -85.20 -43.06 47.58
CA GLN A 338 -85.77 -42.37 48.75
C GLN A 338 -87.28 -42.17 48.60
N ARG A 339 -87.75 -41.66 47.45
CA ARG A 339 -89.19 -41.51 47.17
C ARG A 339 -89.92 -42.85 47.14
N ALA A 340 -89.30 -43.92 46.62
CA ALA A 340 -89.88 -45.26 46.63
C ALA A 340 -90.05 -45.79 48.07
N VAL A 341 -89.07 -45.57 48.96
CA VAL A 341 -89.15 -45.91 50.38
C VAL A 341 -90.21 -45.08 51.10
N GLU A 342 -90.30 -43.77 50.84
CA GLU A 342 -91.38 -42.91 51.37
C GLU A 342 -92.77 -43.39 50.94
N LEU A 343 -92.93 -43.77 49.66
CA LEU A 343 -94.18 -44.32 49.13
C LEU A 343 -94.53 -45.67 49.77
N GLN A 344 -93.56 -46.56 49.99
CA GLN A 344 -93.76 -47.82 50.72
C GLN A 344 -94.17 -47.58 52.18
N GLN A 345 -93.50 -46.65 52.88
CA GLN A 345 -93.89 -46.28 54.26
C GLN A 345 -95.30 -45.66 54.30
N SER A 346 -95.67 -44.84 53.30
CA SER A 346 -97.01 -44.25 53.20
C SER A 346 -98.10 -45.31 52.96
N THR A 347 -97.82 -46.35 52.17
CA THR A 347 -98.76 -47.45 51.91
C THR A 347 -98.86 -48.42 53.08
N LEU A 348 -97.78 -48.66 53.82
CA LEU A 348 -97.82 -49.39 55.10
C LEU A 348 -98.65 -48.64 56.16
N ARG A 349 -98.47 -47.31 56.30
CA ARG A 349 -99.34 -46.49 57.18
C ARG A 349 -100.82 -46.57 56.77
N LYS A 350 -101.13 -46.54 55.47
CA LYS A 350 -102.50 -46.71 54.97
C LYS A 350 -103.05 -48.12 55.28
N LYS A 351 -102.26 -49.19 55.13
CA LYS A 351 -102.68 -50.56 55.50
C LYS A 351 -103.00 -50.69 56.98
N ASN A 352 -102.19 -50.11 57.87
CA ASN A 352 -102.46 -50.16 59.32
C ASN A 352 -103.75 -49.42 59.71
N ASN A 353 -104.14 -48.37 58.98
CA ASN A 353 -105.44 -47.71 59.17
C ASN A 353 -106.62 -48.55 58.64
N VAL A 354 -106.42 -49.41 57.63
CA VAL A 354 -107.46 -50.32 57.14
C VAL A 354 -107.68 -51.49 58.10
N VAL A 355 -106.61 -52.08 58.65
CA VAL A 355 -106.73 -53.18 59.63
C VAL A 355 -107.58 -52.77 60.83
N ARG A 356 -107.44 -51.54 61.32
CA ARG A 356 -108.25 -50.97 62.42
C ARG A 356 -109.72 -50.66 62.10
N ILE A 357 -110.19 -50.91 60.87
CA ILE A 357 -111.58 -50.65 60.45
C ILE A 357 -112.36 -51.95 60.19
N PHE A 358 -111.67 -53.11 60.10
CA PHE A 358 -112.28 -54.38 59.68
C PHE A 358 -112.59 -55.39 60.80
N ASP A 359 -112.18 -55.16 62.05
CA ASP A 359 -112.49 -56.07 63.18
C ASP A 359 -113.99 -56.05 63.60
N ASP A 360 -114.74 -54.99 63.27
CA ASP A 360 -116.06 -54.72 63.89
C ASP A 360 -117.29 -55.30 63.16
N ARG A 361 -117.17 -55.91 61.96
CA ARG A 361 -118.37 -56.29 61.16
C ARG A 361 -118.31 -57.62 60.39
N LEU A 362 -118.95 -58.63 61.01
CA LEU A 362 -119.72 -59.75 60.41
C LEU A 362 -118.89 -60.81 59.65
N THR A 363 -118.93 -62.12 59.92
CA THR A 363 -120.04 -63.06 60.20
C THR A 363 -121.18 -63.08 59.16
N SER A 364 -120.89 -63.54 57.94
CA SER A 364 -121.88 -64.20 57.07
C SER A 364 -121.25 -65.14 56.03
N CYS A 365 -122.03 -66.13 55.59
CA CYS A 365 -121.74 -67.29 54.73
C CYS A 365 -120.89 -67.08 53.46
N GLY A 366 -120.18 -68.15 53.03
CA GLY A 366 -119.64 -68.24 51.65
C GLY A 366 -118.64 -69.38 51.39
N ARG A 367 -119.13 -70.58 51.07
CA ARG A 367 -118.30 -71.69 50.52
C ARG A 367 -118.20 -71.55 49.01
N ILE A 368 -117.02 -71.75 48.42
CA ILE A 368 -116.76 -72.42 47.12
C ILE A 368 -115.26 -72.71 47.02
N SER A 369 -114.91 -73.84 46.41
CA SER A 369 -113.53 -74.25 46.08
C SER A 369 -113.43 -74.43 44.57
N LEU A 370 -112.27 -74.16 43.94
CA LEU A 370 -111.91 -74.78 42.66
C LEU A 370 -110.41 -74.63 42.31
N LEU A 371 -110.03 -75.35 41.25
CA LEU A 371 -108.69 -75.78 40.84
C LEU A 371 -107.76 -74.67 40.29
N GLY A 372 -106.47 -75.01 40.25
CA GLY A 372 -105.39 -74.22 39.65
C GLY A 372 -105.28 -74.29 38.11
N GLY A 373 -104.12 -73.85 37.60
CA GLY A 373 -103.81 -73.73 36.18
C GLY A 373 -102.49 -72.98 35.97
N GLY A 374 -101.85 -73.16 34.81
CA GLY A 374 -100.59 -72.51 34.42
C GLY A 374 -100.60 -72.11 32.95
N TRP A 375 -99.42 -72.18 32.28
CA TRP A 375 -99.15 -71.73 30.89
C TRP A 375 -99.13 -70.18 30.74
N GLY A 376 -98.36 -69.58 29.82
CA GLY A 376 -97.31 -70.08 28.91
C GLY A 376 -97.05 -69.08 27.75
N GLY A 377 -95.85 -69.06 27.14
CA GLY A 377 -95.61 -68.27 25.90
C GLY A 377 -94.17 -67.76 25.65
N PHE A 378 -93.42 -68.46 24.79
CA PHE A 378 -92.34 -67.97 23.91
C PHE A 378 -92.94 -67.84 22.47
N PRO A 379 -92.22 -67.53 21.34
CA PRO A 379 -90.77 -67.35 21.08
C PRO A 379 -90.48 -65.98 20.36
N GLU A 380 -89.49 -65.71 19.47
CA GLU A 380 -88.43 -66.48 18.78
C GLU A 380 -87.31 -65.56 18.21
N GLY A 381 -86.06 -66.07 18.15
CA GLY A 381 -85.12 -65.88 17.01
C GLY A 381 -84.39 -64.52 16.78
N VAL A 382 -83.24 -64.45 16.09
CA VAL A 382 -82.30 -65.46 15.53
C VAL A 382 -80.86 -64.89 15.53
N HIS A 383 -79.83 -65.76 15.44
CA HIS A 383 -78.40 -65.47 15.20
C HIS A 383 -78.13 -64.87 13.76
N SER A 384 -76.93 -64.60 13.23
CA SER A 384 -75.50 -64.87 13.55
C SER A 384 -74.60 -63.83 12.77
N GLU A 385 -73.26 -63.85 12.63
CA GLU A 385 -72.14 -64.75 12.99
C GLU A 385 -70.80 -63.94 13.10
N ASP A 386 -69.66 -64.58 13.42
CA ASP A 386 -68.34 -63.96 13.65
C ASP A 386 -67.41 -63.85 12.41
N THR A 387 -66.29 -63.12 12.53
CA THR A 387 -64.97 -63.59 12.03
C THR A 387 -63.76 -62.84 12.64
N GLU A 388 -62.80 -63.57 13.23
CA GLU A 388 -61.45 -63.05 13.51
C GLU A 388 -60.53 -63.16 12.28
N SER A 389 -59.48 -62.34 12.25
CA SER A 389 -58.16 -62.80 11.79
C SER A 389 -57.02 -62.02 12.44
N LYS A 390 -55.86 -62.66 12.61
CA LYS A 390 -54.63 -62.11 13.19
C LYS A 390 -53.48 -62.42 12.25
N ASP A 391 -52.52 -61.51 12.09
CA ASP A 391 -51.11 -61.89 12.17
C ASP A 391 -50.17 -60.67 12.29
N GLY A 392 -48.89 -60.92 12.61
CA GLY A 392 -47.84 -59.90 12.55
C GLY A 392 -46.43 -60.45 12.74
N ARG A 393 -45.44 -59.86 12.05
CA ARG A 393 -44.01 -59.96 12.37
C ARG A 393 -43.18 -58.88 11.66
N ASN A 394 -41.86 -58.88 11.90
CA ASN A 394 -40.99 -57.69 11.82
C ASN A 394 -39.62 -57.99 11.16
N TYR A 395 -38.87 -56.92 10.86
CA TYR A 395 -37.43 -56.80 10.52
C TYR A 395 -37.00 -56.85 9.04
N GLY A 396 -36.20 -55.84 8.65
CA GLY A 396 -35.43 -55.68 7.41
C GLY A 396 -34.75 -54.29 7.38
N GLN A 397 -33.53 -54.14 6.84
CA GLN A 397 -32.75 -52.89 6.91
C GLN A 397 -32.22 -52.39 5.55
N LEU A 398 -32.38 -51.07 5.35
CA LEU A 398 -31.50 -50.15 4.58
C LEU A 398 -31.46 -50.27 3.01
N PRO A 399 -31.01 -49.21 2.29
CA PRO A 399 -31.66 -48.75 1.03
C PRO A 399 -30.69 -48.77 -0.20
N PRO A 400 -30.89 -48.03 -1.35
CA PRO A 400 -31.06 -46.55 -1.45
C PRO A 400 -32.07 -45.99 -2.51
N GLU A 401 -32.49 -44.74 -2.26
CA GLU A 401 -32.73 -43.62 -3.23
C GLU A 401 -33.88 -43.57 -4.29
N VAL A 402 -34.09 -42.32 -4.73
CA VAL A 402 -34.78 -41.77 -5.94
C VAL A 402 -36.29 -41.45 -5.89
N ASN A 403 -36.56 -40.13 -5.81
CA ASN A 403 -37.72 -39.35 -6.31
C ASN A 403 -39.15 -39.75 -5.93
N GLY A 404 -39.66 -39.12 -4.85
CA GLY A 404 -41.11 -38.94 -4.65
C GLY A 404 -41.66 -37.72 -5.39
N ASN A 405 -42.49 -37.92 -6.42
CA ASN A 405 -43.35 -36.88 -6.98
C ASN A 405 -44.67 -36.81 -6.18
N LEU A 406 -44.98 -35.66 -5.59
CA LEU A 406 -46.30 -35.29 -5.06
C LEU A 406 -46.58 -33.80 -5.38
N PRO A 407 -47.84 -33.40 -5.56
CA PRO A 407 -48.17 -32.17 -6.28
C PRO A 407 -47.93 -30.91 -5.44
N GLY A 408 -47.40 -29.86 -6.09
CA GLY A 408 -47.19 -28.55 -5.48
C GLY A 408 -48.51 -27.83 -5.17
N VAL A 409 -48.53 -27.07 -4.09
CA VAL A 409 -49.67 -26.21 -3.71
C VAL A 409 -49.69 -24.98 -4.63
N CYS A 410 -50.63 -24.94 -5.57
CA CYS A 410 -50.84 -23.77 -6.42
C CYS A 410 -51.53 -22.66 -5.62
N VAL A 411 -50.76 -21.66 -5.16
CA VAL A 411 -51.32 -20.45 -4.53
C VAL A 411 -51.87 -19.52 -5.63
N VAL A 412 -53.20 -19.46 -5.74
CA VAL A 412 -53.89 -18.71 -6.80
C VAL A 412 -53.97 -17.23 -6.44
N ASP A 413 -52.88 -16.49 -6.62
CA ASP A 413 -52.79 -15.06 -6.29
C ASP A 413 -53.40 -14.14 -7.39
N ARG A 414 -54.47 -14.63 -8.03
CA ARG A 414 -55.13 -14.00 -9.20
C ARG A 414 -55.99 -12.79 -8.81
N GLY A 415 -56.22 -12.58 -7.50
CA GLY A 415 -57.00 -11.48 -6.94
C GLY A 415 -56.14 -10.31 -6.46
N ALA A 416 -55.13 -10.56 -5.63
CA ALA A 416 -54.47 -9.53 -4.82
C ALA A 416 -53.86 -8.40 -5.65
N SER A 417 -53.17 -8.70 -6.75
CA SER A 417 -52.60 -7.67 -7.64
C SER A 417 -53.65 -6.72 -8.24
N ARG A 418 -54.90 -7.20 -8.40
CA ARG A 418 -56.00 -6.42 -8.97
C ARG A 418 -56.75 -5.61 -7.91
N GLU A 419 -56.83 -6.11 -6.69
CA GLU A 419 -57.39 -5.42 -5.51
C GLU A 419 -56.43 -4.36 -4.95
N ALA A 420 -55.10 -4.62 -5.02
CA ALA A 420 -54.05 -3.67 -4.63
C ALA A 420 -53.88 -2.48 -5.58
N GLY A 421 -54.67 -2.39 -6.67
CA GLY A 421 -54.62 -1.28 -7.62
C GLY A 421 -53.33 -1.19 -8.45
N LEU A 422 -52.49 -2.23 -8.44
CA LEU A 422 -51.23 -2.25 -9.17
C LEU A 422 -51.50 -2.20 -10.68
N GLN A 423 -50.90 -1.22 -11.36
CA GLN A 423 -51.03 -1.10 -12.81
C GLN A 423 -50.39 -2.32 -13.49
N ALA A 424 -51.09 -2.93 -14.45
CA ALA A 424 -50.67 -4.20 -15.09
C ALA A 424 -49.32 -4.12 -15.86
N ASN A 425 -48.77 -2.92 -16.01
CA ASN A 425 -47.46 -2.60 -16.57
C ASN A 425 -46.34 -2.38 -15.52
N ARG A 426 -46.63 -2.52 -14.22
CA ARG A 426 -45.64 -2.46 -13.12
C ARG A 426 -45.51 -3.76 -12.30
N ALA A 427 -46.29 -4.79 -12.62
CA ALA A 427 -46.13 -6.11 -11.99
C ALA A 427 -44.93 -6.85 -12.59
N VAL A 428 -44.03 -7.33 -11.73
CA VAL A 428 -42.80 -8.06 -12.12
C VAL A 428 -42.95 -9.54 -11.74
N VAL A 429 -42.52 -10.44 -12.65
CA VAL A 429 -42.55 -11.89 -12.42
C VAL A 429 -41.15 -12.46 -12.61
N VAL A 430 -40.70 -13.25 -11.64
CA VAL A 430 -39.42 -13.96 -11.62
C VAL A 430 -39.70 -15.46 -11.52
N MET A 431 -39.26 -16.26 -12.49
CA MET A 431 -39.55 -17.70 -12.51
C MET A 431 -38.50 -18.51 -11.75
N ILE A 432 -38.67 -18.60 -10.44
CA ILE A 432 -37.85 -19.45 -9.56
C ILE A 432 -37.96 -20.93 -10.00
N ASN A 433 -36.82 -21.62 -10.06
CA ASN A 433 -36.68 -23.04 -10.45
C ASN A 433 -37.25 -23.42 -11.84
N GLY A 434 -37.60 -22.45 -12.69
CA GLY A 434 -38.06 -22.70 -14.07
C GLY A 434 -39.47 -23.25 -14.22
N CYS A 435 -40.29 -23.26 -13.16
CA CYS A 435 -41.70 -23.65 -13.22
C CYS A 435 -42.53 -22.62 -14.00
N SER A 436 -42.84 -22.89 -15.26
CA SER A 436 -43.74 -22.06 -16.08
C SER A 436 -45.19 -22.55 -15.98
N ASP A 437 -46.00 -21.90 -15.16
CA ASP A 437 -47.45 -22.11 -15.14
C ASP A 437 -48.09 -21.44 -16.38
N ALA A 438 -48.81 -22.23 -17.18
CA ALA A 438 -49.47 -21.78 -18.40
C ALA A 438 -50.63 -20.80 -18.13
N GLU A 439 -51.32 -20.90 -16.99
CA GLU A 439 -52.37 -19.96 -16.61
C GLU A 439 -51.81 -18.61 -16.15
N VAL A 440 -50.62 -18.60 -15.53
CA VAL A 440 -49.91 -17.35 -15.18
C VAL A 440 -49.38 -16.67 -16.44
N ALA A 441 -48.74 -17.43 -17.34
CA ALA A 441 -48.20 -16.93 -18.61
C ALA A 441 -49.28 -16.31 -19.52
N ALA A 442 -50.51 -16.84 -19.51
CA ALA A 442 -51.62 -16.31 -20.31
C ALA A 442 -52.22 -15.00 -19.77
N CYS A 443 -51.98 -14.63 -18.51
CA CYS A 443 -52.64 -13.49 -17.87
C CYS A 443 -51.89 -12.15 -18.00
N LEU A 444 -50.60 -12.16 -18.38
CA LEU A 444 -49.72 -10.99 -18.28
C LEU A 444 -49.06 -10.65 -19.62
N ARG A 445 -48.93 -9.34 -19.91
CA ARG A 445 -48.46 -8.82 -21.22
C ARG A 445 -47.01 -8.30 -21.17
N GLY A 446 -46.20 -8.83 -20.25
CA GLY A 446 -44.79 -8.47 -20.04
C GLY A 446 -43.85 -9.66 -20.23
N ALA A 447 -42.57 -9.40 -20.50
CA ALA A 447 -41.57 -10.45 -20.66
C ALA A 447 -41.25 -11.13 -19.32
N SER A 448 -41.36 -12.47 -19.29
CA SER A 448 -40.90 -13.29 -18.16
C SER A 448 -39.39 -13.51 -18.23
N VAL A 449 -38.71 -13.43 -17.09
CA VAL A 449 -37.25 -13.61 -16.99
C VAL A 449 -36.93 -14.83 -16.14
N ARG A 450 -35.91 -15.59 -16.58
CA ARG A 450 -35.32 -16.74 -15.89
C ARG A 450 -33.90 -16.36 -15.45
N PRO A 451 -33.73 -15.69 -14.30
CA PRO A 451 -32.39 -15.39 -13.81
C PRO A 451 -31.69 -16.70 -13.41
N GLU A 452 -30.43 -16.86 -13.82
CA GLU A 452 -29.65 -18.07 -13.53
C GLU A 452 -28.98 -18.01 -12.15
N THR A 453 -28.87 -16.82 -11.55
CA THR A 453 -28.34 -16.59 -10.21
C THR A 453 -29.18 -15.59 -9.42
N ILE A 454 -28.89 -15.46 -8.12
CA ILE A 454 -29.57 -14.51 -7.23
C ILE A 454 -29.17 -13.07 -7.57
N GLU A 455 -27.92 -12.80 -7.98
CA GLU A 455 -27.50 -11.45 -8.42
C GLU A 455 -28.32 -10.98 -9.62
N ILE A 456 -28.46 -11.82 -10.66
CA ILE A 456 -29.27 -11.51 -11.86
C ILE A 456 -30.75 -11.30 -11.49
N SER A 457 -31.23 -11.95 -10.42
CA SER A 457 -32.59 -11.74 -9.90
C SER A 457 -32.76 -10.37 -9.25
N LEU A 458 -31.75 -9.91 -8.49
CA LEU A 458 -31.76 -8.60 -7.81
C LEU A 458 -31.57 -7.46 -8.80
N ASP A 459 -30.61 -7.56 -9.73
CA ASP A 459 -30.38 -6.58 -10.79
C ASP A 459 -31.65 -6.34 -11.62
N TYR A 460 -32.39 -7.40 -11.94
CA TYR A 460 -33.66 -7.33 -12.65
C TYR A 460 -34.80 -6.68 -11.85
N LEU A 461 -34.82 -6.84 -10.52
CA LEU A 461 -35.81 -6.18 -9.66
C LEU A 461 -35.50 -4.68 -9.53
N ILE A 462 -34.22 -4.32 -9.43
CA ILE A 462 -33.75 -2.92 -9.44
C ILE A 462 -34.04 -2.25 -10.79
N GLU A 463 -33.78 -2.92 -11.92
CA GLU A 463 -34.12 -2.41 -13.27
C GLU A 463 -35.64 -2.12 -13.43
N ARG A 464 -36.47 -2.78 -12.63
CA ARG A 464 -37.93 -2.68 -12.70
C ARG A 464 -38.58 -1.84 -11.60
N ASP A 465 -37.78 -1.02 -10.90
CA ASP A 465 -38.28 0.00 -9.97
C ASP A 465 -39.14 -0.62 -8.85
N VAL A 466 -38.66 -1.76 -8.33
CA VAL A 466 -39.22 -2.50 -7.19
C VAL A 466 -38.37 -2.21 -5.96
N ASP A 467 -38.98 -1.69 -4.89
CA ASP A 467 -38.32 -1.56 -3.58
C ASP A 467 -38.00 -2.95 -3.00
N ILE A 468 -36.76 -3.15 -2.54
CA ILE A 468 -36.20 -4.43 -2.01
C ILE A 468 -35.77 -4.28 -0.56
#